data_AF-A0A7J4AYG5-F1
#
_entry.id   AF-A0A7J4AYG5-F1
#
_cell.length_a   1.000
_cell.length_b   1.000
_cell.length_c   1.000
_cell.angle_alpha   90.00
_cell.angle_beta   90.00
_cell.angle_gamma   90.00
#
_symmetry.space_group_name_H-M   'P 1'
#
loop_
_entity.id
_entity.type
_entity.pdbx_description
1 polymer ?
#
loop_
_entity_poly.entity_id
_entity_poly.type
_entity_poly.pdbx_seq_one_letter_code
_entity_poly.pdbx_strand_id
1 'polypeptide(L)'
;MSQQKGGNLFLGVIVGFAIHIILGGMIPVVGDLIAGFAAGYIAKGLGRGAIAGFLSGILGGIILAIILPLILIPLASLLPFIMPFLSYIQAGVAILSIILSLKGALIGLVGGVIGGVVSARM
;
A
#
# COMPACT_ATOMS: atom_id res chain seq x y z
N MET A 1 -7.97 -23.24 20.01
CA MET A 1 -7.09 -22.74 18.92
C MET A 1 -7.50 -23.41 17.62
N SER A 2 -8.49 -22.85 16.91
CA SER A 2 -9.03 -23.43 15.68
C SER A 2 -8.20 -23.01 14.48
N GLN A 3 -7.42 -23.98 13.98
CA GLN A 3 -6.83 -24.00 12.64
C GLN A 3 -7.90 -23.64 11.60
N GLN A 4 -7.87 -22.41 11.08
CA GLN A 4 -8.72 -21.99 9.97
C GLN A 4 -8.25 -22.64 8.69
N LYS A 5 -9.06 -23.59 8.23
CA LYS A 5 -8.99 -24.11 6.86
C LYS A 5 -9.21 -22.95 5.88
N GLY A 6 -8.17 -22.59 5.11
CA GLY A 6 -8.36 -22.05 3.77
C GLY A 6 -7.40 -20.95 3.29
N GLY A 7 -6.98 -20.00 4.13
CA GLY A 7 -6.21 -18.83 3.68
C GLY A 7 -5.36 -18.19 4.76
N ASN A 8 -4.20 -17.66 4.36
CA ASN A 8 -3.21 -17.06 5.24
C ASN A 8 -3.23 -15.54 5.12
N LEU A 9 -3.79 -14.86 6.11
CA LEU A 9 -3.88 -13.39 6.18
C LEU A 9 -2.51 -12.73 6.04
N PHE A 10 -1.51 -13.28 6.74
CA PHE A 10 -0.15 -12.72 6.74
C PHE A 10 0.49 -12.82 5.36
N LEU A 11 0.32 -13.96 4.69
CA LEU A 11 0.79 -14.15 3.32
C LEU A 11 0.09 -13.19 2.35
N GLY A 12 -1.23 -12.99 2.50
CA GLY A 12 -1.99 -12.04 1.70
C GLY A 12 -1.49 -10.61 1.86
N VAL A 13 -1.19 -10.18 3.10
CA VAL A 13 -0.62 -8.85 3.37
C VAL A 13 0.74 -8.69 2.69
N ILE A 14 1.63 -9.68 2.80
CA ILE A 14 2.97 -9.62 2.19
C ILE A 14 2.88 -9.56 0.66
N VAL A 15 2.05 -10.40 0.05
CA VAL A 15 1.91 -10.44 -1.41
C VAL A 15 1.25 -9.15 -1.93
N GLY A 16 0.18 -8.69 -1.29
CA GLY A 16 -0.46 -7.42 -1.64
C GLY A 16 0.50 -6.24 -1.53
N PHE A 17 1.31 -6.24 -0.48
CA PHE A 17 2.34 -5.22 -0.28
C PHE A 17 3.41 -5.24 -1.38
N ALA A 18 3.90 -6.41 -1.76
CA ALA A 18 4.85 -6.54 -2.86
C ALA A 18 4.26 -6.02 -4.18
N ILE A 19 2.98 -6.31 -4.43
CA ILE A 19 2.27 -5.81 -5.61
C ILE A 19 2.07 -4.29 -5.54
N HIS A 20 1.78 -3.73 -4.36
CA HIS A 20 1.70 -2.27 -4.18
C HIS A 20 3.01 -1.56 -4.50
N ILE A 21 4.16 -2.13 -4.13
CA ILE A 21 5.47 -1.55 -4.45
C ILE A 21 5.69 -1.53 -5.97
N ILE A 22 5.32 -2.62 -6.66
CA ILE A 22 5.58 -2.77 -8.10
C ILE A 22 4.58 -1.97 -8.93
N LEU A 23 3.28 -2.08 -8.64
CA LEU A 23 2.19 -1.54 -9.46
C LEU A 23 1.58 -0.25 -8.93
N GLY A 24 1.61 0.00 -7.62
CA GLY A 24 1.03 1.20 -7.01
C GLY A 24 1.72 2.49 -7.46
N GLY A 25 3.01 2.41 -7.81
CA GLY A 25 3.74 3.53 -8.42
C GLY A 25 3.43 3.74 -9.91
N MET A 26 3.22 2.67 -10.68
CA MET A 26 3.01 2.76 -12.14
C MET A 26 1.58 3.11 -12.52
N ILE A 27 0.58 2.54 -11.84
CA ILE A 27 -0.85 2.76 -12.12
C ILE A 27 -1.56 2.99 -10.79
N PRO A 28 -1.59 4.23 -10.28
CA PRO A 28 -1.93 4.50 -8.88
C PRO A 28 -3.31 4.01 -8.44
N VAL A 29 -4.31 3.95 -9.32
CA VAL A 29 -5.67 3.54 -8.93
C VAL A 29 -5.88 2.05 -9.15
N VAL A 30 -5.53 1.55 -10.33
CA VAL A 30 -5.76 0.15 -10.72
C VAL A 30 -4.75 -0.78 -10.03
N GLY A 31 -3.50 -0.35 -9.88
CA GLY A 31 -2.45 -1.10 -9.20
C GLY A 31 -2.78 -1.36 -7.73
N ASP A 32 -3.24 -0.33 -7.02
CA ASP A 32 -3.68 -0.43 -5.62
C ASP A 32 -4.88 -1.38 -5.48
N LEU A 33 -5.80 -1.36 -6.45
CA LEU A 33 -6.97 -2.24 -6.46
C LEU A 33 -6.56 -3.70 -6.69
N ILE A 34 -5.66 -3.96 -7.64
CA ILE A 34 -5.13 -5.30 -7.94
C ILE A 34 -4.33 -5.83 -6.75
N ALA A 35 -3.51 -4.99 -6.12
CA ALA A 35 -2.76 -5.33 -4.92
C ALA A 35 -3.70 -5.74 -3.77
N GLY A 36 -4.73 -4.94 -3.52
CA GLY A 36 -5.79 -5.26 -2.57
C GLY A 36 -6.50 -6.57 -2.91
N PHE A 37 -6.88 -6.76 -4.18
CA PHE A 37 -7.55 -7.97 -4.65
C PHE A 37 -6.71 -9.23 -4.43
N ALA A 38 -5.43 -9.19 -4.80
CA ALA A 38 -4.51 -10.30 -4.60
C ALA A 38 -4.35 -10.61 -3.09
N ALA A 39 -4.20 -9.58 -2.25
CA ALA A 39 -4.14 -9.74 -0.80
C ALA A 39 -5.40 -10.41 -0.25
N GLY A 40 -6.57 -9.96 -0.71
CA GLY A 40 -7.86 -10.47 -0.28
C GLY A 40 -8.12 -11.90 -0.74
N TYR A 41 -7.73 -12.21 -1.97
CA TYR A 41 -7.85 -13.54 -2.55
C TYR A 41 -7.01 -14.59 -1.80
N ILE A 42 -5.80 -14.22 -1.37
CA ILE A 42 -4.91 -15.10 -0.60
C ILE A 42 -5.35 -15.24 0.87
N ALA A 43 -5.85 -14.16 1.47
CA ALA A 43 -6.31 -14.16 2.85
C ALA A 43 -7.57 -15.03 3.07
N LYS A 44 -8.37 -15.22 2.02
CA LYS A 44 -9.66 -15.92 1.97
C LYS A 44 -10.71 -15.43 2.96
N GLY A 45 -11.86 -15.01 2.43
CA GLY A 45 -13.01 -14.56 3.21
C GLY A 45 -13.14 -13.04 3.26
N LEU A 46 -14.40 -12.56 3.31
CA LEU A 46 -14.77 -11.13 3.24
C LEU A 46 -14.00 -10.25 4.23
N GLY A 47 -14.12 -10.53 5.53
CA GLY A 47 -13.51 -9.68 6.58
C GLY A 47 -11.99 -9.77 6.58
N ARG A 48 -11.44 -10.95 6.31
CA ARG A 48 -9.99 -11.18 6.22
C ARG A 48 -9.39 -10.49 5.01
N GLY A 49 -10.09 -10.53 3.89
CA GLY A 49 -9.63 -9.91 2.67
C GLY A 49 -9.64 -8.39 2.76
N ALA A 50 -10.67 -7.80 3.39
CA ALA A 50 -10.69 -6.36 3.69
C ALA A 50 -9.48 -5.94 4.54
N ILE A 51 -9.20 -6.68 5.61
CA ILE A 51 -8.06 -6.42 6.50
C ILE A 51 -6.72 -6.60 5.76
N ALA A 52 -6.59 -7.64 4.94
CA ALA A 52 -5.37 -7.88 4.16
C ALA A 52 -5.11 -6.76 3.13
N GLY A 53 -6.15 -6.34 2.42
CA GLY A 53 -6.07 -5.26 1.43
C GLY A 53 -5.76 -3.91 2.07
N PHE A 54 -6.39 -3.61 3.21
CA PHE A 54 -6.10 -2.38 3.95
C PHE A 54 -4.68 -2.35 4.52
N LEU A 55 -4.25 -3.44 5.18
CA LEU A 55 -2.90 -3.53 5.76
C LEU A 55 -1.81 -3.50 4.69
N SER A 56 -2.00 -4.21 3.57
CA SER A 56 -1.04 -4.17 2.47
C SER A 56 -0.94 -2.77 1.84
N GLY A 57 -2.06 -2.04 1.70
CA GLY A 57 -2.07 -0.67 1.22
C GLY A 57 -1.43 0.34 2.16
N ILE A 58 -1.63 0.20 3.48
CA ILE A 58 -0.90 1.00 4.47
C ILE A 58 0.60 0.75 4.36
N LEU A 59 1.01 -0.52 4.33
CA LEU A 59 2.44 -0.86 4.27
C LEU A 59 3.09 -0.36 2.98
N GLY A 60 2.39 -0.49 1.84
CA GLY A 60 2.86 0.03 0.56
C GLY A 60 3.00 1.55 0.56
N GLY A 61 2.01 2.25 1.14
CA GLY A 61 2.03 3.68 1.31
C GLY A 61 3.15 4.19 2.22
N ILE A 62 3.38 3.52 3.36
CA ILE A 62 4.47 3.85 4.29
C ILE A 62 5.83 3.74 3.59
N ILE A 63 6.03 2.74 2.74
CA ILE A 63 7.27 2.63 1.98
C ILE A 63 7.46 3.78 1.01
N LEU A 64 6.43 4.18 0.28
CA LEU A 64 6.52 5.38 -0.56
C LEU A 64 6.80 6.63 0.29
N ALA A 65 6.22 6.72 1.49
CA ALA A 65 6.45 7.79 2.44
C ALA A 65 7.89 7.88 2.97
N ILE A 66 8.60 6.76 3.03
CA ILE A 66 10.00 6.71 3.49
C ILE A 66 10.95 6.93 2.29
N ILE A 67 10.66 6.33 1.14
CA ILE A 67 11.53 6.38 -0.04
C ILE A 67 11.56 7.78 -0.66
N LEU A 68 10.41 8.47 -0.82
CA LEU A 68 10.35 9.79 -1.46
C LEU A 68 11.23 10.84 -0.75
N PRO A 69 11.17 10.99 0.59
CA PRO A 69 12.04 11.89 1.31
C PRO A 69 13.53 11.53 1.20
N LEU A 70 13.87 10.23 1.20
CA LEU A 70 15.26 9.79 1.07
C LEU A 70 15.87 10.18 -0.28
N ILE A 71 15.08 10.17 -1.36
CA ILE A 71 15.54 10.59 -2.69
C ILE A 71 15.75 12.11 -2.78
N LEU A 72 15.01 12.90 -1.98
CA LEU A 72 15.13 14.36 -1.98
C LEU A 72 16.42 14.88 -1.34
N ILE A 73 17.02 14.11 -0.42
CA ILE A 73 18.27 14.48 0.27
C ILE A 73 19.48 14.63 -0.69
N PRO A 74 19.79 13.66 -1.57
CA PRO A 74 20.86 13.84 -2.55
C PRO A 74 20.52 14.92 -3.60
N LEU A 75 19.24 15.10 -3.93
CA LEU A 75 18.81 16.15 -4.86
C LEU A 75 19.01 17.56 -4.28
N ALA A 76 18.80 17.73 -2.98
CA ALA A 76 19.09 18.96 -2.25
C ALA A 76 20.58 19.33 -2.28
N SER A 77 21.45 18.33 -2.30
CA SER A 77 22.91 18.51 -2.36
C SER A 77 23.38 18.97 -3.74
N LEU A 78 22.61 18.68 -4.80
CA LEU A 78 22.87 19.13 -6.17
C LEU A 78 22.31 20.53 -6.46
N LEU A 79 21.30 20.98 -5.71
CA LEU A 79 20.60 22.25 -5.91
C LEU A 79 20.56 23.05 -4.60
N PRO A 80 21.66 23.73 -4.22
CA PRO A 80 21.77 24.43 -2.94
C PRO A 80 20.76 25.57 -2.76
N PHE A 81 20.19 26.11 -3.84
CA PHE A 81 19.10 27.10 -3.80
C PHE A 81 17.81 26.56 -3.13
N ILE A 82 17.63 25.24 -3.08
CA ILE A 82 16.44 24.58 -2.52
C ILE A 82 16.59 24.36 -1.00
N MET A 83 17.82 24.39 -0.46
CA MET A 83 18.09 24.15 0.97
C MET A 83 17.25 24.97 1.96
N PRO A 84 17.00 26.28 1.76
CA PRO A 84 16.15 27.07 2.67
C PRO A 84 14.70 26.60 2.68
N PHE A 85 14.25 25.99 1.58
CA PHE A 85 12.88 25.51 1.40
C PHE A 85 12.75 24.01 1.69
N LEU A 86 13.85 23.31 2.01
CA LEU A 86 13.86 21.86 2.18
C LEU A 86 12.92 21.36 3.28
N SER A 87 12.83 22.12 4.38
CA SER A 87 11.95 21.80 5.50
C SER A 87 10.47 21.85 5.10
N TYR A 88 10.07 22.87 4.35
CA TYR A 88 8.72 23.03 3.82
C TYR A 88 8.40 21.95 2.77
N ILE A 89 9.35 21.63 1.89
CA ILE A 89 9.20 20.58 0.87
C ILE A 89 9.07 19.21 1.54
N GLN A 90 9.90 18.91 2.55
CA GLN A 90 9.80 17.65 3.30
C GLN A 90 8.49 17.53 4.06
N ALA A 91 8.00 18.61 4.68
CA ALA A 91 6.70 18.64 5.33
C ALA A 91 5.56 18.37 4.32
N GLY A 92 5.62 19.01 3.16
CA GLY A 92 4.66 18.77 2.07
C GLY A 92 4.68 17.32 1.56
N VAL A 93 5.87 16.74 1.40
CA VAL A 93 6.05 15.35 0.98
C VAL A 93 5.55 14.37 2.03
N ALA A 94 5.78 14.64 3.32
CA ALA A 94 5.24 13.83 4.41
C ALA A 94 3.70 13.82 4.39
N ILE A 95 3.07 15.00 4.27
CA ILE A 95 1.61 15.12 4.17
C ILE A 95 1.08 14.39 2.93
N LEU A 96 1.72 14.61 1.77
CA LEU A 96 1.34 13.94 0.52
C LEU A 96 1.45 12.42 0.65
N SER A 97 2.48 11.93 1.32
CA SER A 97 2.70 10.50 1.51
C SER A 97 1.64 9.86 2.42
N ILE A 98 1.17 10.59 3.45
CA ILE A 98 0.03 10.15 4.27
C ILE A 98 -1.23 10.05 3.40
N ILE A 99 -1.51 11.05 2.57
CA ILE A 99 -2.68 11.06 1.68
C ILE A 99 -2.61 9.90 0.69
N LEU A 100 -1.45 9.67 0.07
CA LEU A 100 -1.23 8.56 -0.86
C LEU A 100 -1.35 7.20 -0.17
N SER A 101 -0.88 7.08 1.08
CA SER A 101 -1.05 5.87 1.89
C SER A 101 -2.51 5.60 2.21
N LEU A 102 -3.26 6.64 2.57
CA LEU A 102 -4.69 6.52 2.84
C LEU A 102 -5.47 6.13 1.58
N LYS A 103 -5.15 6.75 0.45
CA LYS A 103 -5.69 6.37 -0.86
C LYS A 103 -5.43 4.89 -1.14
N GLY A 104 -4.17 4.46 -1.05
CA GLY A 104 -3.78 3.07 -1.32
C GLY A 104 -4.46 2.09 -0.38
N ALA A 105 -4.57 2.42 0.91
CA ALA A 105 -5.27 1.61 1.90
C ALA A 105 -6.77 1.49 1.63
N LEU A 106 -7.45 2.57 1.23
CA LEU A 106 -8.88 2.55 0.93
C LEU A 106 -9.18 1.78 -0.35
N ILE A 107 -8.41 2.02 -1.41
CA ILE A 107 -8.56 1.28 -2.67
C ILE A 107 -8.19 -0.19 -2.46
N GLY A 108 -7.11 -0.45 -1.73
CA GLY A 108 -6.66 -1.79 -1.34
C GLY A 108 -7.71 -2.52 -0.51
N LEU A 109 -8.43 -1.84 0.39
CA LEU A 109 -9.56 -2.40 1.14
C LEU A 109 -10.67 -2.83 0.20
N VAL A 110 -11.06 -2.00 -0.79
CA VAL A 110 -12.09 -2.35 -1.78
C VAL A 110 -11.66 -3.56 -2.59
N GLY A 111 -10.41 -3.56 -3.10
CA GLY A 111 -9.84 -4.71 -3.80
C GLY A 111 -9.85 -5.96 -2.91
N GLY A 112 -9.44 -5.82 -1.66
CA GLY A 112 -9.37 -6.90 -0.68
C GLY A 112 -10.71 -7.50 -0.32
N VAL A 113 -11.76 -6.70 -0.22
CA VAL A 113 -13.14 -7.18 -0.07
C VAL A 113 -13.53 -8.02 -1.30
N ILE A 114 -13.29 -7.51 -2.51
CA ILE A 114 -13.64 -8.21 -3.75
C ILE A 114 -12.89 -9.54 -3.85
N GLY A 115 -11.57 -9.54 -3.67
CA GLY A 115 -10.75 -10.76 -3.70
C GLY A 115 -11.10 -11.75 -2.59
N GLY A 116 -11.45 -11.24 -1.41
CA GLY A 116 -11.91 -12.04 -0.28
C GLY A 116 -13.26 -12.73 -0.52
N VAL A 117 -14.18 -12.08 -1.23
CA VAL A 117 -15.46 -12.69 -1.64
C VAL A 117 -15.26 -13.72 -2.72
N VAL A 118 -14.47 -13.40 -3.74
CA VAL A 118 -14.19 -14.31 -4.86
C VAL A 118 -13.54 -15.60 -4.36
N SER A 119 -12.52 -15.49 -3.50
CA SER A 119 -11.84 -16.66 -2.91
C SER A 119 -12.69 -17.44 -1.89
N ALA A 120 -13.76 -16.85 -1.37
CA ALA A 120 -14.70 -17.54 -0.49
C ALA A 120 -15.75 -18.35 -1.26
N ARG A 121 -15.94 -18.05 -2.56
CA ARG A 121 -16.88 -18.74 -3.46
C ARG A 121 -16.24 -19.83 -4.31
N MET A 122 -14.90 -19.93 -4.32
CA MET A 122 -14.10 -20.95 -5.00
C MET A 122 -13.49 -21.93 -3.99
#